data_AF-A0A1U6GL36-F1
#
_entry.id   AF-A0A1U6GL36-F1
#
_cell.length_a   1.000
_cell.length_b   1.000
_cell.length_c   1.000
_cell.angle_alpha   90.00
_cell.angle_beta   90.00
_cell.angle_gamma   90.00
#
_symmetry.space_group_name_H-M   'P 1'
#
loop_
_entity.id
_entity.type
_entity.pdbx_description
1 polymer ?
#
loop_
_entity_poly.entity_id
_entity_poly.type
_entity_poly.pdbx_seq_one_letter_code
_entity_poly.pdbx_strand_id
1 'polypeptide(L)'
;MQHLKASVCFILIVLLTACHPLPESKQTVGLVDNKSTAMVGITEEKALDALLTVLEEQEIGNLDCLGFRSESNNDDTIATTWEFAAIEIHDEICGGDPDVGHVRNRYKVNANGSVMVYDAITAEYEPL
;
A
#
# COMPACT_ATOMS: atom_id res chain seq x y z
N MET A 1 -1.40 -20.40 64.39
CA MET A 1 0.08 -20.35 64.42
C MET A 1 0.48 -19.14 63.56
N GLN A 2 0.41 -17.89 64.05
CA GLN A 2 1.40 -17.16 64.85
C GLN A 2 2.85 -17.36 64.38
N HIS A 3 3.45 -16.32 63.78
CA HIS A 3 4.72 -15.64 64.16
C HIS A 3 4.99 -14.51 63.13
N LEU A 4 4.68 -13.23 63.42
CA LEU A 4 5.50 -12.20 64.10
C LEU A 4 6.81 -11.79 63.39
N LYS A 5 6.85 -10.55 62.86
CA LYS A 5 7.73 -9.42 63.28
C LYS A 5 7.47 -8.22 62.33
N ALA A 6 6.86 -7.13 62.80
CA ALA A 6 7.50 -5.95 63.41
C ALA A 6 8.47 -5.27 62.43
N SER A 7 8.50 -3.96 62.20
CA SER A 7 7.82 -2.79 62.72
C SER A 7 8.27 -1.63 61.81
N VAL A 8 7.50 -0.54 61.73
CA VAL A 8 7.93 0.87 61.85
C VAL A 8 6.86 1.71 61.16
N CYS A 9 6.03 2.33 62.00
CA CYS A 9 5.23 3.48 61.61
C CYS A 9 6.14 4.69 61.53
N PHE A 10 6.16 5.38 60.39
CA PHE A 10 6.38 6.83 60.35
C PHE A 10 5.14 7.47 59.75
N ILE A 11 4.54 8.35 60.54
CA ILE A 11 3.29 9.06 60.29
C ILE A 11 3.62 10.49 59.83
N LEU A 12 2.86 10.94 58.82
CA LEU A 12 2.64 12.31 58.31
C LEU A 12 3.87 13.02 57.69
N ILE A 13 3.74 13.76 56.58
CA ILE A 13 3.01 15.04 56.50
C ILE A 13 2.41 15.26 55.10
N VAL A 14 1.32 16.02 55.14
CA VAL A 14 0.34 16.38 54.12
C VAL A 14 0.75 17.63 53.32
N LEU A 15 0.31 17.66 52.05
CA LEU A 15 0.12 18.80 51.12
C LEU A 15 1.37 19.58 50.65
N LEU A 16 1.55 19.64 49.33
CA LEU A 16 1.50 20.90 48.58
C LEU A 16 1.25 20.61 47.09
N THR A 17 0.29 21.36 46.56
CA THR A 17 -0.18 21.44 45.19
C THR A 17 0.91 21.85 44.21
N ALA A 18 1.08 21.11 43.12
CA ALA A 18 1.47 21.66 41.83
C ALA A 18 1.15 20.63 40.72
N CYS A 19 0.08 20.87 39.96
CA CYS A 19 0.02 20.36 38.59
C CYS A 19 1.23 20.93 37.85
N HIS A 20 2.19 20.07 37.50
CA HIS A 20 3.19 20.44 36.50
C HIS A 20 2.57 20.18 35.12
N PRO A 21 2.27 21.22 34.32
CA PRO A 21 2.14 21.01 32.88
C PRO A 21 3.49 20.49 32.37
N LEU A 22 3.43 19.35 31.66
CA LEU A 22 4.54 18.87 30.84
C LEU A 22 4.98 20.02 29.92
N PRO A 23 6.29 20.29 29.76
CA PRO A 23 6.74 21.44 29.02
C PRO A 23 6.25 21.40 27.56
N GLU A 24 5.55 22.46 27.16
CA GLU A 24 5.40 22.86 25.76
C GLU A 24 6.80 22.93 25.14
N SER A 25 7.12 21.95 24.29
CA SER A 25 8.20 22.11 23.32
C SER A 25 7.73 23.08 22.25
N LYS A 26 8.10 24.36 22.42
CA LYS A 26 8.04 25.34 21.34
C LYS A 26 9.12 25.03 20.30
N GLN A 27 8.69 25.10 19.05
CA GLN A 27 9.48 25.29 17.82
C GLN A 27 10.34 24.11 17.36
N THR A 28 9.94 23.52 16.24
CA THR A 28 10.30 24.11 14.94
C THR A 28 9.17 23.91 13.96
N VAL A 29 8.76 25.00 13.32
CA VAL A 29 8.05 24.99 12.05
C VAL A 29 9.01 24.33 11.05
N GLY A 30 8.98 23.00 11.00
CA GLY A 30 9.19 22.32 9.75
C GLY A 30 7.89 22.50 9.01
N LEU A 31 7.87 23.44 8.04
CA LEU A 31 7.16 23.15 6.82
C LEU A 31 7.73 21.79 6.37
N VAL A 32 7.09 20.71 6.81
CA VAL A 32 6.94 19.58 5.93
C VAL A 32 6.26 20.23 4.74
N ASP A 33 7.04 20.45 3.69
CA ASP A 33 6.49 20.50 2.35
C ASP A 33 5.68 19.22 2.22
N ASN A 34 4.45 19.27 2.72
CA ASN A 34 3.37 18.46 2.21
C ASN A 34 3.12 19.08 0.84
N LYS A 35 4.09 18.86 -0.04
CA LYS A 35 3.85 18.68 -1.44
C LYS A 35 3.03 17.40 -1.48
N SER A 36 1.76 17.53 -1.08
CA SER A 36 0.67 17.03 -1.87
C SER A 36 0.94 17.59 -3.26
N THR A 37 1.84 16.88 -3.93
CA THR A 37 2.00 16.95 -5.36
C THR A 37 0.63 16.46 -5.75
N ALA A 38 -0.28 17.40 -6.05
CA ALA A 38 -1.56 17.05 -6.63
C ALA A 38 -1.21 16.03 -7.69
N MET A 39 -1.63 14.79 -7.47
CA MET A 39 -1.08 13.66 -8.21
C MET A 39 -1.55 13.91 -9.64
N VAL A 40 -0.65 14.43 -10.47
CA VAL A 40 -0.96 14.75 -11.85
C VAL A 40 -1.25 13.40 -12.46
N GLY A 41 -2.51 13.18 -12.85
CA GLY A 41 -2.91 11.89 -13.36
C GLY A 41 -2.00 11.44 -14.51
N ILE A 42 -1.93 10.14 -14.72
CA ILE A 42 -1.18 9.53 -15.81
C ILE A 42 -2.15 9.00 -16.86
N THR A 43 -1.68 8.89 -18.09
CA THR A 43 -2.39 8.19 -19.18
C THR A 43 -2.34 6.68 -18.96
N GLU A 44 -3.27 5.93 -19.54
CA GLU A 44 -3.26 4.45 -19.53
C GLU A 44 -1.94 3.85 -20.00
N GLU A 45 -1.39 4.35 -21.11
CA GLU A 45 -0.12 3.88 -21.68
C GLU A 45 1.04 3.99 -20.67
N LYS A 46 1.15 5.16 -20.01
CA LYS A 46 2.15 5.40 -18.96
C LYS A 46 1.94 4.51 -17.73
N ALA A 47 0.69 4.19 -17.40
CA ALA A 47 0.39 3.29 -16.30
C ALA A 47 0.77 1.83 -16.65
N LEU A 48 0.48 1.39 -17.88
CA LEU A 48 0.87 0.06 -18.35
C LEU A 48 2.40 -0.07 -18.44
N ASP A 49 3.11 0.94 -18.94
CA ASP A 49 4.58 1.00 -18.98
C ASP A 49 5.18 0.84 -17.58
N ALA A 50 4.63 1.56 -16.60
CA ALA A 50 5.04 1.44 -15.20
C ALA A 50 4.75 0.03 -14.62
N LEU A 51 3.59 -0.56 -14.94
CA LEU A 51 3.26 -1.92 -14.52
C LEU A 51 4.25 -2.94 -15.09
N LEU A 52 4.52 -2.89 -16.39
CA LEU A 52 5.44 -3.83 -17.05
C LEU A 52 6.85 -3.72 -16.48
N THR A 53 7.32 -2.49 -16.24
CA THR A 53 8.63 -2.25 -15.61
C THR A 53 8.72 -2.93 -14.24
N VAL A 54 7.73 -2.75 -13.36
CA VAL A 54 7.77 -3.35 -12.03
C VAL A 54 7.65 -4.87 -12.10
N LEU A 55 6.82 -5.43 -12.98
CA LEU A 55 6.70 -6.88 -13.12
C LEU A 55 8.00 -7.51 -13.64
N GLU A 56 8.70 -6.85 -14.56
CA GLU A 56 10.01 -7.27 -15.05
C GLU A 56 11.05 -7.23 -13.92
N GLU A 57 11.10 -6.13 -13.17
CA GLU A 57 12.02 -5.96 -12.03
C GLU A 57 11.80 -6.99 -10.92
N GLN A 58 10.54 -7.39 -10.70
CA GLN A 58 10.17 -8.41 -9.70
C GLN A 58 10.20 -9.86 -10.26
N GLU A 59 10.58 -10.05 -11.53
CA GLU A 59 10.58 -11.34 -12.21
C GLU A 59 9.22 -12.08 -12.15
N ILE A 60 8.11 -11.32 -12.19
CA ILE A 60 6.76 -11.86 -12.01
C ILE A 60 6.21 -12.36 -13.34
N GLY A 61 6.24 -13.68 -13.49
CA GLY A 61 5.66 -14.38 -14.64
C GLY A 61 6.48 -14.22 -15.91
N ASN A 62 6.09 -14.94 -16.96
CA ASN A 62 6.63 -14.72 -18.29
C ASN A 62 5.79 -13.66 -18.99
N LEU A 63 6.27 -12.42 -19.03
CA LEU A 63 5.52 -11.29 -19.60
C LEU A 63 5.16 -11.50 -21.07
N ASP A 64 5.96 -12.25 -21.83
CA ASP A 64 5.67 -12.59 -23.23
C ASP A 64 4.41 -13.46 -23.37
N CYS A 65 3.98 -14.11 -22.28
CA CYS A 65 2.79 -14.96 -22.24
C CYS A 65 1.62 -14.32 -21.47
N LEU A 66 1.67 -13.00 -21.25
CA LEU A 66 0.61 -12.24 -20.61
C LEU A 66 0.12 -11.11 -21.51
N GLY A 67 -1.20 -11.04 -21.69
CA GLY A 67 -1.90 -9.87 -22.23
C GLY A 67 -2.41 -8.99 -21.10
N PHE A 68 -2.41 -7.68 -21.29
CA PHE A 68 -2.94 -6.73 -20.30
C PHE A 68 -4.14 -5.99 -20.88
N ARG A 69 -5.24 -6.00 -20.14
CA ARG A 69 -6.47 -5.29 -20.50
C ARG A 69 -6.82 -4.31 -19.40
N SER A 70 -7.01 -3.04 -19.77
CA SER A 70 -7.56 -2.06 -18.84
C SER A 70 -8.98 -2.44 -18.43
N GLU A 71 -9.22 -2.35 -17.13
CA GLU A 71 -10.52 -2.54 -16.50
C GLU A 71 -10.94 -1.29 -15.71
N SER A 72 -10.24 -0.18 -15.91
CA SER A 72 -10.69 1.11 -15.39
C SER A 72 -12.07 1.46 -15.94
N ASN A 73 -13.01 1.78 -15.06
CA ASN A 73 -14.40 2.10 -15.41
C ASN A 73 -14.59 3.55 -15.91
N ASN A 74 -13.54 4.21 -16.40
CA ASN A 74 -13.61 5.59 -16.84
C ASN A 74 -13.17 5.74 -18.31
N ASP A 75 -13.92 6.56 -19.05
CA ASP A 75 -13.55 7.02 -20.40
C ASP A 75 -12.47 8.14 -20.35
N ASP A 76 -11.74 8.24 -19.22
CA ASP A 76 -10.80 9.32 -18.97
C ASP A 76 -9.50 9.09 -19.75
N THR A 77 -8.97 10.12 -20.39
CA THR A 77 -7.64 10.02 -21.03
C THR A 77 -6.50 10.09 -20.00
N ILE A 78 -6.78 10.57 -18.79
CA ILE A 78 -5.84 10.79 -17.70
C ILE A 78 -6.55 10.45 -16.39
N ALA A 79 -5.96 9.59 -15.55
CA ALA A 79 -6.51 9.20 -14.27
C ALA A 79 -5.43 9.16 -13.18
N THR A 80 -5.85 9.29 -11.91
CA THR A 80 -4.96 9.13 -10.76
C THR A 80 -4.61 7.67 -10.49
N THR A 81 -5.44 6.74 -10.98
CA THR A 81 -5.26 5.30 -10.85
C THR A 81 -5.77 4.61 -12.12
N TRP A 82 -5.07 3.58 -12.56
CA TRP A 82 -5.49 2.67 -13.63
C TRP A 82 -5.55 1.23 -13.09
N GLU A 83 -6.55 0.46 -13.53
CA GLU A 83 -6.72 -0.95 -13.20
C GLU A 83 -6.48 -1.82 -14.43
N PHE A 84 -5.68 -2.88 -14.30
CA PHE A 84 -5.37 -3.82 -15.38
C PHE A 84 -5.61 -5.26 -14.95
N ALA A 85 -6.24 -6.05 -15.81
CA ALA A 85 -6.21 -7.51 -15.72
C ALA A 85 -5.05 -8.05 -16.56
N ALA A 86 -4.20 -8.88 -15.94
CA ALA A 86 -3.28 -9.74 -16.66
C ALA A 86 -4.01 -11.03 -17.05
N ILE A 87 -3.99 -11.34 -18.34
CA ILE A 87 -4.69 -12.46 -18.96
C ILE A 87 -3.63 -13.38 -19.56
N GLU A 88 -3.73 -14.68 -19.32
CA GLU A 88 -2.80 -15.63 -19.91
C GLU A 88 -3.04 -15.73 -21.42
N ILE A 89 -1.95 -15.64 -22.19
CA ILE A 89 -1.97 -15.91 -23.63
C ILE A 89 -1.83 -17.41 -23.79
N HIS A 90 -2.83 -18.05 -24.43
CA HIS A 90 -2.78 -19.47 -24.75
C HIS A 90 -2.60 -19.68 -26.25
N ASP A 91 -1.42 -20.14 -26.63
CA ASP A 91 -1.05 -20.46 -27.99
C ASP A 91 0.02 -21.57 -28.02
N GLU A 92 0.59 -21.86 -29.19
CA GLU A 92 1.62 -22.89 -29.35
C GLU A 92 2.92 -22.58 -28.59
N ILE A 93 3.19 -21.30 -28.27
CA ILE A 93 4.42 -20.84 -27.62
C ILE A 93 4.23 -20.86 -26.10
N CYS A 94 3.13 -20.30 -25.61
CA CYS A 94 2.82 -20.13 -24.20
C CYS A 94 2.11 -21.33 -23.57
N GLY A 95 1.55 -22.22 -24.39
CA GLY A 95 0.79 -23.37 -23.95
C GLY A 95 -0.57 -22.98 -23.34
N GLY A 96 -1.26 -23.96 -22.75
CA GLY A 96 -2.60 -23.77 -22.21
C GLY A 96 -3.71 -24.17 -23.18
N ASP A 97 -4.95 -24.13 -22.69
CA ASP A 97 -6.14 -24.42 -23.50
C ASP A 97 -6.54 -23.16 -24.28
N PRO A 98 -6.46 -23.14 -25.62
CA PRO A 98 -6.77 -21.95 -26.42
C PRO A 98 -8.23 -21.49 -26.27
N ASP A 99 -9.13 -22.36 -25.82
CA ASP A 99 -10.54 -22.03 -25.61
C ASP A 99 -10.80 -21.40 -24.23
N VAL A 100 -9.75 -21.21 -23.42
CA VAL A 100 -9.86 -20.70 -22.05
C VAL A 100 -8.83 -19.61 -21.77
N GLY A 101 -9.25 -18.34 -21.69
CA GLY A 101 -8.39 -17.24 -21.25
C GLY A 101 -8.68 -16.87 -19.80
N HIS A 102 -7.79 -17.22 -18.87
CA HIS A 102 -7.96 -16.87 -17.45
C HIS A 102 -7.31 -15.53 -17.12
N VAL A 103 -7.98 -14.75 -16.26
CA VAL A 103 -7.32 -13.62 -15.59
C VAL A 103 -6.41 -14.20 -14.52
N ARG A 104 -5.10 -14.00 -14.68
CA ARG A 104 -4.08 -14.46 -13.74
C ARG A 104 -4.02 -13.59 -12.51
N ASN A 105 -4.01 -12.27 -12.70
CA ASN A 105 -3.94 -11.27 -11.65
C ASN A 105 -4.63 -9.97 -12.08
N ARG A 106 -4.93 -9.13 -11.08
CA ARG A 106 -5.39 -7.74 -11.29
C ARG A 106 -4.43 -6.79 -10.61
N TYR A 107 -4.14 -5.68 -11.27
CA TYR A 107 -3.18 -4.69 -10.83
C TYR A 107 -3.81 -3.30 -10.76
N LYS A 108 -3.39 -2.52 -9.77
CA LYS A 108 -3.65 -1.08 -9.67
C LYS A 108 -2.35 -0.33 -9.83
N VAL A 109 -2.35 0.67 -10.69
CA VAL A 109 -1.21 1.57 -10.90
C VAL A 109 -1.64 2.97 -10.55
N ASN A 110 -0.99 3.57 -9.55
CA ASN A 110 -1.25 4.95 -9.18
C ASN A 110 -0.36 5.91 -9.98
N ALA A 111 -0.78 7.16 -10.13
CA ALA A 111 -0.06 8.17 -10.89
C ALA A 111 1.32 8.56 -10.29
N ASN A 112 1.63 8.12 -9.08
CA ASN A 112 2.99 8.21 -8.50
C ASN A 112 3.90 7.03 -8.92
N GLY A 113 3.41 6.09 -9.73
CA GLY A 113 4.13 4.89 -10.19
C GLY A 113 4.01 3.67 -9.27
N SER A 114 3.33 3.75 -8.12
CA SER A 114 3.18 2.58 -7.25
C SER A 114 2.26 1.54 -7.90
N VAL A 115 2.69 0.28 -7.88
CA VAL A 115 1.92 -0.86 -8.38
C VAL A 115 1.41 -1.67 -7.19
N MET A 116 0.14 -2.06 -7.26
CA MET A 116 -0.53 -2.91 -6.28
C MET A 116 -1.11 -4.13 -7.00
N VAL A 117 -1.15 -5.29 -6.35
CA VAL A 117 -1.77 -6.51 -6.86
C VAL A 117 -2.98 -6.90 -6.00
N TYR A 118 -4.02 -7.41 -6.65
CA TYR A 118 -5.21 -7.89 -5.96
C TYR A 118 -4.98 -9.27 -5.35
N ASP A 119 -5.16 -9.39 -4.04
CA ASP A 119 -5.21 -10.67 -3.33
C ASP A 119 -6.67 -11.15 -3.26
N ALA A 120 -6.95 -12.27 -3.94
CA ALA A 120 -8.29 -12.85 -3.99
C ALA A 120 -8.74 -13.51 -2.67
N ILE A 121 -7.82 -13.81 -1.76
CA ILE A 121 -8.12 -14.41 -0.45
C ILE A 121 -8.66 -13.32 0.49
N THR A 122 -7.98 -12.18 0.55
CA THR A 122 -8.37 -11.05 1.40
C THR A 122 -9.37 -10.11 0.72
N ALA A 123 -9.47 -10.18 -0.61
CA ALA A 123 -10.22 -9.28 -1.47
C ALA A 123 -9.71 -7.82 -1.41
N GLU A 124 -8.42 -7.63 -1.12
CA GLU A 124 -7.77 -6.32 -1.03
C GLU A 124 -6.64 -6.16 -2.04
N TYR A 125 -6.20 -4.93 -2.25
CA TYR A 125 -5.02 -4.61 -3.05
C TYR A 125 -3.83 -4.40 -2.14
N GLU A 126 -2.74 -5.09 -2.40
CA GLU A 126 -1.49 -5.01 -1.64
C GLU A 126 -0.36 -4.48 -2.52
N PRO A 127 0.64 -3.77 -1.94
CA PRO A 127 1.81 -3.36 -2.70
C PRO A 127 2.50 -4.57 -3.33
N LEU A 128 2.89 -4.42 -4.59
CA LEU A 128 3.64 -5.45 -5.32
C LEU A 128 5.08 -5.56 -4.81
#